data_AF-A0A653BTN2-F1
#
_entry.id   AF-A0A653BTN2-F1
#
_cell.length_a   1.000
_cell.length_b   1.000
_cell.length_c   1.000
_cell.angle_alpha   90.00
_cell.angle_beta   90.00
_cell.angle_gamma   90.00
#
_symmetry.space_group_name_H-M   'P 1'
#
loop_
_entity.id
_entity.type
_entity.pdbx_description
1 polymer ?
#
loop_
_entity_poly.entity_id
_entity_poly.type
_entity_poly.pdbx_seq_one_letter_code
_entity_poly.pdbx_strand_id
1 'polypeptide(L)'
;MAVNVKETILQLCDRLKPDSIAIIDSLAPPDYVIHSVLGKSDGKLYENLQTAIMHAPGAMSRPAWWQEIVDTTPFMKLQSKL
;
A
#
# COMPACT_ATOMS: atom_id res chain seq x y z
N MET A 1 -24.28 39.51 -1.90
CA MET A 1 -24.05 38.11 -2.32
C MET A 1 -23.42 37.39 -1.15
N ALA A 2 -24.13 36.43 -0.54
CA ALA A 2 -23.59 35.69 0.60
C ALA A 2 -22.46 34.79 0.11
N VAL A 3 -21.26 34.96 0.67
CA VAL A 3 -20.12 34.10 0.37
C VAL A 3 -20.44 32.72 0.95
N ASN A 4 -20.59 31.73 0.08
CA ASN A 4 -20.78 30.35 0.51
C ASN A 4 -19.42 29.81 0.96
N VAL A 5 -19.26 29.62 2.26
CA VAL A 5 -18.00 29.14 2.87
C VAL A 5 -17.50 27.85 2.21
N LYS A 6 -18.42 26.94 1.87
CA LYS A 6 -18.06 25.68 1.18
C LYS A 6 -17.41 25.95 -0.18
N GLU A 7 -17.99 26.85 -0.96
CA GLU A 7 -17.49 27.19 -2.29
C GLU A 7 -16.12 27.84 -2.21
N THR A 8 -15.93 28.73 -1.25
CA THR A 8 -14.63 29.38 -1.01
C THR A 8 -13.56 28.37 -0.59
N ILE A 9 -13.89 27.38 0.25
CA ILE A 9 -12.93 26.33 0.63
C ILE A 9 -12.50 25.54 -0.62
N LEU A 10 -13.43 25.15 -1.49
CA LEU A 10 -13.12 24.41 -2.71
C LEU A 10 -12.23 25.24 -3.66
N GLN A 11 -12.53 26.53 -3.83
CA GLN A 11 -11.70 27.45 -4.63
C GLN A 11 -10.27 27.58 -4.07
N LEU A 12 -10.13 27.63 -2.75
CA LEU A 12 -8.81 27.66 -2.11
C LEU A 12 -8.05 26.34 -2.31
N CYS A 13 -8.73 25.19 -2.22
CA CYS A 13 -8.13 23.88 -2.50
C CYS A 13 -7.65 23.77 -3.96
N ASP A 14 -8.44 24.23 -4.93
CA ASP A 14 -8.03 24.24 -6.34
C ASP A 14 -6.82 25.13 -6.58
N ARG A 15 -6.76 26.28 -5.90
CA ARG A 15 -5.61 27.19 -5.96
C ARG A 15 -4.35 26.60 -5.32
N LEU A 16 -4.49 25.80 -4.26
CA LEU A 16 -3.37 25.15 -3.55
C LEU A 16 -2.83 23.92 -4.29
N LYS A 17 -3.68 23.22 -5.04
CA LYS A 17 -3.38 21.95 -5.72
C LYS A 17 -2.06 21.93 -6.52
N PRO A 18 -1.74 22.91 -7.40
CA PRO A 18 -0.51 22.85 -8.20
C PRO A 18 0.77 22.91 -7.36
N ASP A 19 0.75 23.62 -6.23
CA ASP A 19 1.91 23.83 -5.35
C ASP A 19 1.99 22.81 -4.21
N SER A 20 1.00 21.92 -4.10
CA SER A 20 0.84 21.01 -2.96
C SER A 20 2.09 20.15 -2.68
N ILE A 21 2.71 19.60 -3.73
CA ILE A 21 3.92 18.77 -3.60
C ILE A 21 5.10 19.60 -3.10
N ALA A 22 5.34 20.78 -3.69
CA ALA A 22 6.45 21.66 -3.30
C ALA A 22 6.32 22.13 -1.84
N ILE A 23 5.10 22.42 -1.38
CA ILE A 23 4.83 22.78 0.02
C ILE A 23 5.15 21.60 0.93
N ILE A 24 4.70 20.39 0.59
CA ILE A 24 4.97 19.18 1.37
C ILE A 24 6.48 18.91 1.44
N ASP A 25 7.18 18.96 0.30
CA ASP A 25 8.63 18.72 0.22
C ASP A 25 9.43 19.73 1.04
N SER A 26 8.98 20.99 1.11
CA SER A 26 9.63 22.04 1.91
C SER A 26 9.54 21.79 3.43
N LEU A 27 8.54 21.02 3.87
CA LEU A 27 8.27 20.69 5.27
C LEU A 27 8.71 19.27 5.63
N ALA A 28 8.97 18.42 4.63
CA ALA A 28 9.26 17.02 4.83
C ALA A 28 10.59 16.83 5.57
N PRO A 29 10.62 16.07 6.68
CA PRO A 29 11.87 15.61 7.25
C PRO A 29 12.52 14.56 6.33
N PRO A 30 13.79 14.19 6.54
CA PRO A 30 14.44 13.13 5.76
C PRO A 30 13.65 11.81 5.78
N ASP A 31 13.66 11.06 4.67
CA ASP A 31 12.90 9.81 4.49
C ASP A 31 13.06 8.79 5.63
N TYR A 32 14.25 8.72 6.26
CA TYR A 32 14.50 7.79 7.36
C TYR A 32 13.68 8.13 8.62
N VAL A 33 13.31 9.41 8.80
CA VAL A 33 12.46 9.88 9.89
C VAL A 33 10.99 9.58 9.59
N ILE A 34 10.57 9.79 8.33
CA ILE A 34 9.20 9.49 7.87
C ILE A 34 8.92 7.99 7.99
N HIS A 35 9.91 7.16 7.65
CA HIS A 35 9.86 5.70 7.75
C HIS A 35 8.61 5.10 7.09
N SER A 36 8.19 5.68 5.95
CA SER A 36 7.01 5.29 5.19
C SER A 36 7.38 4.98 3.76
N VAL A 37 6.94 3.81 3.29
CA VAL A 37 7.08 3.38 1.89
C VAL A 37 6.22 4.23 0.95
N LEU A 38 5.07 4.72 1.43
CA LEU A 38 4.14 5.53 0.65
C LEU A 38 4.62 6.98 0.50
N GLY A 39 5.31 7.50 1.52
CA GLY A 39 5.79 8.87 1.60
C GLY A 39 7.26 9.03 1.22
N LYS A 40 7.84 8.07 0.49
CA LYS A 40 9.23 8.13 0.08
C LYS A 40 9.43 9.20 -1.01
N SER A 41 10.44 10.04 -0.85
CA SER A 41 10.71 11.19 -1.72
C SER A 41 11.11 10.86 -3.17
N ASP A 42 11.45 9.60 -3.48
CA ASP A 42 11.90 9.18 -4.82
C ASP A 42 10.79 9.02 -5.86
N GLY A 43 9.52 9.11 -5.46
CA GLY A 43 8.35 8.96 -6.32
C GLY A 43 8.13 7.54 -6.86
N LYS A 44 8.92 6.54 -6.44
CA LYS A 44 8.88 5.16 -6.95
C LYS A 44 7.95 4.25 -6.16
N LEU A 45 6.72 4.72 -5.93
CA LEU A 45 5.75 4.12 -5.00
C LEU A 45 5.64 2.59 -5.12
N TYR A 46 5.38 2.09 -6.34
CA TYR A 46 5.14 0.66 -6.56
C TYR A 46 6.39 -0.19 -6.39
N GLU A 47 7.56 0.30 -6.83
CA GLU A 47 8.84 -0.39 -6.64
C GLU A 47 9.17 -0.49 -5.15
N ASN A 48 8.97 0.60 -4.40
CA ASN A 48 9.18 0.64 -2.96
C ASN A 48 8.23 -0.30 -2.22
N LEU A 49 6.95 -0.32 -2.61
CA LEU A 49 5.95 -1.22 -2.04
C LEU A 49 6.26 -2.68 -2.30
N GLN A 50 6.58 -3.02 -3.55
CA GLN A 50 7.02 -4.36 -3.91
C GLN A 50 8.26 -4.76 -3.11
N THR A 51 9.26 -3.88 -3.02
CA THR A 51 10.49 -4.13 -2.26
C THR A 51 10.16 -4.40 -0.80
N ALA A 52 9.34 -3.57 -0.16
CA ALA A 52 8.96 -3.74 1.24
C ALA A 52 8.23 -5.07 1.51
N ILE A 53 7.31 -5.45 0.62
CA ILE A 53 6.56 -6.71 0.73
C ILE A 53 7.50 -7.90 0.54
N MET A 54 8.34 -7.89 -0.50
CA MET A 54 9.19 -9.03 -0.86
C MET A 54 10.34 -9.26 0.13
N HIS A 55 10.80 -8.19 0.81
CA HIS A 55 11.82 -8.28 1.85
C HIS A 55 11.24 -8.49 3.25
N ALA A 56 9.92 -8.52 3.41
CA ALA A 56 9.31 -8.81 4.70
C ALA A 56 9.68 -10.24 5.16
N PRO A 57 9.92 -10.45 6.47
CA PRO A 57 10.26 -11.76 6.99
C PRO A 57 9.22 -12.82 6.61
N GLY A 58 9.69 -13.89 5.96
CA GLY A 58 8.83 -14.99 5.54
C GLY A 58 7.97 -14.73 4.30
N ALA A 59 8.07 -13.57 3.66
CA ALA A 59 7.28 -13.22 2.47
C ALA A 59 7.41 -14.24 1.33
N MET A 60 8.61 -14.79 1.14
CA MET A 60 8.92 -15.78 0.09
C MET A 60 8.89 -17.23 0.60
N SER A 61 8.38 -17.45 1.81
CA SER A 61 8.33 -18.77 2.44
C SER A 61 6.88 -19.21 2.69
N ARG A 62 6.68 -20.52 2.88
CA ARG A 62 5.39 -21.01 3.37
C ARG A 62 5.21 -20.56 4.84
N PRO A 63 4.03 -20.06 5.22
CA PRO A 63 3.77 -19.76 6.63
C PRO A 63 3.84 -21.04 7.46
N ALA A 64 4.28 -20.96 8.71
CA ALA A 64 4.49 -22.13 9.57
C ALA A 64 3.23 -23.02 9.72
N TRP A 65 2.06 -22.41 9.68
CA TRP A 65 0.74 -23.06 9.82
C TRP A 65 0.16 -23.60 8.50
N TRP A 66 0.91 -23.58 7.38
CA TRP A 66 0.36 -23.96 6.07
C TRP A 66 -0.24 -25.39 6.04
N GLN A 67 0.25 -26.30 6.89
CA GLN A 67 -0.24 -27.68 6.98
C GLN A 67 -1.60 -27.78 7.67
N GLU A 68 -1.97 -26.82 8.51
CA GLU A 68 -3.24 -26.84 9.25
C GLU A 68 -4.46 -26.63 8.33
N ILE A 69 -4.24 -26.02 7.16
CA ILE A 69 -5.30 -25.70 6.19
C ILE A 69 -5.35 -26.64 4.99
N VAL A 70 -4.34 -27.50 4.81
CA VAL A 70 -4.31 -28.45 3.70
C VAL A 70 -5.08 -29.69 4.12
N ASP A 71 -6.19 -29.97 3.42
CA ASP A 71 -6.89 -31.24 3.56
C ASP A 71 -5.99 -32.37 3.05
N THR A 72 -5.44 -33.16 3.97
CA THR A 72 -4.62 -34.33 3.66
C THR A 72 -5.45 -35.56 3.33
N THR A 73 -6.78 -35.46 3.28
CA THR A 73 -7.65 -36.59 2.92
C THR A 73 -7.24 -37.08 1.53
N PRO A 74 -6.79 -38.34 1.39
CA PRO A 74 -6.43 -38.88 0.09
C PRO A 74 -7.64 -38.78 -0.83
N PHE A 75 -7.47 -38.21 -2.03
CA PHE A 75 -8.47 -38.30 -3.08
C PHE A 75 -8.71 -39.79 -3.36
N MET A 76 -9.78 -40.36 -2.79
CA MET A 76 -10.18 -41.73 -3.06
C MET A 76 -10.54 -41.80 -4.54
N LYS A 77 -9.64 -42.36 -5.36
CA LYS A 77 -9.98 -42.78 -6.72
C LYS A 77 -11.07 -43.83 -6.59
N LEU A 78 -12.33 -43.44 -6.87
CA LEU A 78 -13.42 -44.39 -7.07
C LEU A 78 -13.03 -45.29 -8.25
N GLN A 79 -12.51 -46.48 -7.97
CA GLN A 79 -12.34 -47.48 -9.00
C GLN A 79 -13.72 -48.03 -9.33
N SER A 80 -14.23 -47.70 -10.51
CA SER A 80 -15.44 -48.30 -11.05
C SER A 80 -15.20 -49.80 -11.20
N LYS A 81 -15.91 -50.61 -10.41
CA LYS A 81 -15.99 -52.06 -10.64
C LYS A 81 -16.89 -52.29 -11.87
N LEU A 82 -16.25 -52.46 -13.02
CA LEU A 82 -16.80 -53.16 -14.18
C LEU A 82 -16.36 -54.62 -14.11
#